data_AF-A0A5P2BBV3-F1
#
_entry.id   AF-A0A5P2BBV3-F1
#
_cell.length_a   1.000
_cell.length_b   1.000
_cell.length_c   1.000
_cell.angle_alpha   90.00
_cell.angle_beta   90.00
_cell.angle_gamma   90.00
#
_symmetry.space_group_name_H-M   'P 1'
#
loop_
_entity.id
_entity.type
_entity.pdbx_description
1 polymer ?
#
loop_
_entity_poly.entity_id
_entity_poly.type
_entity_poly.pdbx_seq_one_letter_code
_entity_poly.pdbx_strand_id
1 'polypeptide(L)'
;MQGSSQLSDAGGAGMVVGELGDDGAHAGAVADLSRCFPVSGEQGDCGLVRLAPLQRITIALNTTASRCRRPATPAQARAAVLAVRHACWYSPARTACLEESAATVILLAARRLSVTWCHGVAPDPVRLHAWVETEDGAPVAEPPSTLAYTPALTIGGHHQHQP
;
A
#
# COMPACT_ATOMS: atom_id res chain seq x y z
N MET A 1 -38.58 -51.53 -11.39
CA MET A 1 -37.16 -51.18 -11.19
C MET A 1 -36.80 -50.17 -12.27
N GLN A 2 -37.17 -48.90 -12.12
CA GLN A 2 -36.39 -47.83 -11.46
C GLN A 2 -34.93 -47.77 -11.95
N GLY A 3 -34.58 -46.68 -12.63
CA GLY A 3 -33.20 -46.37 -13.00
C GLY A 3 -33.04 -45.36 -14.14
N SER A 4 -33.71 -44.22 -14.06
CA SER A 4 -33.34 -43.03 -14.83
C SER A 4 -32.17 -42.33 -14.14
N SER A 5 -31.12 -41.97 -14.88
CA SER A 5 -30.22 -40.86 -14.53
C SER A 5 -29.51 -40.34 -15.79
N GLN A 6 -30.08 -39.29 -16.37
CA GLN A 6 -29.30 -38.27 -17.08
C GLN A 6 -28.72 -37.31 -16.05
N LEU A 7 -27.58 -36.69 -16.36
CA LEU A 7 -27.30 -35.25 -16.29
C LEU A 7 -25.78 -35.02 -16.19
N SER A 8 -25.19 -34.74 -17.36
CA SER A 8 -23.95 -33.98 -17.46
C SER A 8 -24.30 -32.51 -17.21
N ASP A 9 -23.76 -31.93 -16.14
CA ASP A 9 -23.87 -30.50 -15.89
C ASP A 9 -22.49 -29.87 -16.10
N ALA A 10 -22.44 -28.98 -17.09
CA ALA A 10 -21.27 -28.24 -17.49
C ALA A 10 -21.62 -26.76 -17.46
N GLY A 11 -20.83 -26.00 -16.72
CA GLY A 11 -20.63 -24.57 -16.96
C GLY A 11 -21.59 -23.64 -16.23
N GLY A 12 -21.00 -22.74 -15.43
CA GLY A 12 -21.71 -21.55 -14.97
C GLY A 12 -21.40 -21.13 -13.54
N ALA A 13 -20.11 -21.00 -13.18
CA ALA A 13 -19.75 -20.22 -12.01
C ALA A 13 -20.02 -18.74 -12.31
N GLY A 14 -21.26 -18.31 -12.04
CA GLY A 14 -21.67 -16.91 -12.05
C GLY A 14 -20.91 -16.15 -10.98
N MET A 15 -19.87 -15.43 -11.41
CA MET A 15 -19.18 -14.42 -10.63
C MET A 15 -20.18 -13.27 -10.37
N VAL A 16 -20.76 -13.25 -9.17
CA VAL A 16 -21.53 -12.10 -8.69
C VAL A 16 -20.56 -10.95 -8.45
N VAL A 17 -20.45 -10.08 -9.45
CA VAL A 17 -19.80 -8.78 -9.33
C VAL A 17 -20.71 -7.93 -8.45
N GLY A 18 -20.41 -7.88 -7.15
CA GLY A 18 -21.06 -6.92 -6.26
C GLY A 18 -20.63 -5.52 -6.68
N GLU A 19 -21.58 -4.74 -7.19
CA GLU A 19 -21.47 -3.30 -7.42
C GLU A 19 -20.88 -2.61 -6.20
N LEU A 20 -19.60 -2.24 -6.29
CA LEU A 20 -19.00 -1.21 -5.46
C LEU A 20 -19.37 0.13 -6.08
N GLY A 21 -20.57 0.60 -5.76
CA GLY A 21 -20.95 1.98 -6.01
C GLY A 21 -20.10 2.90 -5.15
N ASP A 22 -19.06 3.50 -5.74
CA ASP A 22 -18.44 4.75 -5.28
C ASP A 22 -17.53 5.34 -6.38
N ASP A 23 -18.07 5.62 -7.56
CA ASP A 23 -17.31 6.21 -8.68
C ASP A 23 -16.87 7.67 -8.40
N GLY A 24 -17.33 8.27 -7.30
CA GLY A 24 -17.04 9.67 -6.93
C GLY A 24 -15.81 9.86 -6.05
N ALA A 25 -15.52 8.94 -5.11
CA ALA A 25 -14.41 9.11 -4.17
C ALA A 25 -13.03 8.75 -4.75
N HIS A 26 -12.99 7.99 -5.86
CA HIS A 26 -11.74 7.59 -6.51
C HIS A 26 -11.07 8.74 -7.26
N ALA A 27 -11.84 9.63 -7.89
CA ALA A 27 -11.29 10.75 -8.66
C ALA A 27 -10.70 11.86 -7.78
N GLY A 28 -11.29 12.12 -6.60
CA GLY A 28 -10.84 13.18 -5.69
C GLY A 28 -9.52 12.88 -4.98
N ALA A 29 -9.26 11.61 -4.63
CA ALA A 29 -8.06 11.22 -3.90
C ALA A 29 -6.80 11.15 -4.80
N VAL A 30 -6.96 10.84 -6.08
CA VAL A 30 -5.87 10.79 -7.06
C VAL A 30 -5.32 12.19 -7.37
N ALA A 31 -6.16 13.23 -7.31
CA ALA A 31 -5.74 14.62 -7.49
C ALA A 31 -4.90 15.19 -6.32
N ASP A 32 -5.01 14.61 -5.12
CA ASP A 32 -4.32 15.11 -3.91
C ASP A 32 -2.89 14.56 -3.76
N LEU A 33 -2.60 13.39 -4.34
CA LEU A 33 -1.27 12.76 -4.26
C LEU A 33 -0.17 13.57 -4.98
N SER A 34 -0.54 14.35 -6.01
CA SER A 34 0.39 15.24 -6.71
C SER A 34 0.88 16.42 -5.86
N ARG A 35 0.23 16.69 -4.71
CA ARG A 35 0.66 17.72 -3.74
C ARG A 35 1.61 17.19 -2.67
N CYS A 36 1.71 15.87 -2.50
CA CYS A 36 2.58 15.25 -1.50
C CYS A 36 4.04 15.14 -1.96
N PHE A 37 4.29 15.22 -3.27
CA PHE A 37 5.63 15.12 -3.85
C PHE A 37 5.96 16.36 -4.68
N PRO A 38 6.43 17.46 -4.07
CA PRO A 38 7.01 18.54 -4.84
C PRO A 38 8.23 18.02 -5.60
N VAL A 39 8.23 18.18 -6.93
CA VAL A 39 9.44 18.04 -7.76
C VAL A 39 10.42 19.13 -7.29
N SER A 40 11.48 18.72 -6.59
CA SER A 40 12.53 19.64 -6.16
C SER A 40 13.36 20.06 -7.37
N GLY A 41 13.08 21.26 -7.87
CA GLY A 41 14.03 22.03 -8.68
C GLY A 41 15.24 22.44 -7.84
N GLU A 42 16.40 22.44 -8.49
CA GLU A 42 17.74 22.58 -7.93
C GLU A 42 17.98 23.93 -7.20
N GLN A 43 18.69 23.91 -6.06
CA GLN A 43 19.97 24.64 -5.82
C GLN A 43 20.26 24.91 -4.34
N GLY A 44 21.40 24.36 -3.88
CA GLY A 44 22.33 25.01 -2.95
C GLY A 44 22.10 24.82 -1.46
N ASP A 45 22.61 23.72 -0.88
CA ASP A 45 23.45 23.82 0.33
C ASP A 45 24.29 22.53 0.55
N CYS A 46 25.53 22.73 1.00
CA CYS A 46 26.57 21.72 1.14
C CYS A 46 26.66 21.30 2.61
N GLY A 47 26.24 20.06 2.95
CA GLY A 47 26.61 19.46 4.25
C GLY A 47 25.58 18.65 5.04
N LEU A 48 24.35 18.44 4.56
CA LEU A 48 23.35 17.59 5.25
C LEU A 48 22.56 16.71 4.26
N VAL A 49 23.28 16.17 3.28
CA VAL A 49 22.72 15.35 2.21
C VAL A 49 22.37 13.96 2.74
N ARG A 50 21.12 13.54 2.49
CA ARG A 50 20.58 12.15 2.42
C ARG A 50 19.63 11.62 3.50
N LEU A 51 19.22 12.40 4.51
CA LEU A 51 18.21 11.92 5.49
C LEU A 51 16.87 12.67 5.46
N ALA A 52 16.85 13.90 4.95
CA ALA A 52 15.63 14.72 4.90
C ALA A 52 14.41 14.05 4.22
N PRO A 53 14.56 13.27 3.12
CA PRO A 53 13.40 12.66 2.45
C PRO A 53 12.73 11.57 3.30
N LEU A 54 13.50 10.64 3.86
CA LEU A 54 12.97 9.58 4.72
C LEU A 54 12.41 10.13 6.03
N GLN A 55 13.05 11.13 6.63
CA GLN A 55 12.52 11.79 7.82
C GLN A 55 11.16 12.45 7.56
N ARG A 56 11.00 13.15 6.43
CA ARG A 56 9.72 13.75 6.04
C ARG A 56 8.63 12.70 5.82
N ILE A 57 8.95 11.59 5.14
CA ILE A 57 8.04 10.47 4.95
C ILE A 57 7.64 9.87 6.31
N THR A 58 8.61 9.56 7.18
CA THR A 58 8.34 9.03 8.52
C THR A 58 7.46 9.95 9.37
N ILE A 59 7.69 11.27 9.35
CA ILE A 59 6.84 12.24 10.06
C ILE A 59 5.41 12.25 9.48
N ALA A 60 5.29 12.29 8.15
CA ALA A 60 3.99 12.26 7.48
C ALA A 60 3.23 10.96 7.78
N LEU A 61 3.92 9.82 7.76
CA LEU A 61 3.35 8.52 8.08
C LEU A 61 2.91 8.42 9.53
N ASN A 62 3.74 8.85 10.50
CA ASN A 62 3.35 8.85 11.92
C ASN A 62 2.13 9.76 12.17
N THR A 63 2.14 10.97 11.60
CA THR A 63 1.03 11.91 11.72
C THR A 63 -0.25 11.33 11.16
N THR A 64 -0.16 10.66 10.02
CA THR A 64 -1.31 10.12 9.29
C THR A 64 -1.82 8.83 9.93
N ALA A 65 -0.93 7.93 10.35
CA ALA A 65 -1.27 6.71 11.08
C ALA A 65 -1.98 7.00 12.41
N SER A 66 -1.61 8.10 13.11
CA SER A 66 -2.30 8.53 14.34
C SER A 66 -3.78 8.89 14.15
N ARG A 67 -4.21 9.12 12.89
CA ARG A 67 -5.58 9.49 12.54
C ARG A 67 -6.46 8.29 12.20
N CYS A 68 -5.88 7.10 12.06
CA CYS A 68 -6.60 5.87 11.75
C CYS A 68 -7.38 5.38 12.98
N ARG A 69 -8.51 4.71 12.74
CA ARG A 69 -9.44 4.29 13.80
C ARG A 69 -9.77 2.80 13.79
N ARG A 70 -9.55 2.13 12.66
CA ARG A 70 -9.81 0.70 12.52
C ARG A 70 -8.86 0.08 11.49
N PRO A 71 -8.54 -1.22 11.59
CA PRO A 71 -7.78 -1.95 10.58
C PRO A 71 -8.47 -1.94 9.21
N ALA A 72 -7.67 -1.80 8.15
CA ALA A 72 -8.13 -2.04 6.79
C ALA A 72 -8.31 -3.56 6.56
N THR A 73 -9.37 -3.96 5.87
CA THR A 73 -9.46 -5.35 5.41
C THR A 73 -8.43 -5.62 4.31
N PRO A 74 -8.03 -6.89 4.07
CA PRO A 74 -7.10 -7.23 3.00
C PRO A 74 -7.54 -6.71 1.62
N ALA A 75 -8.85 -6.77 1.34
CA ALA A 75 -9.43 -6.25 0.10
C ALA A 75 -9.30 -4.73 -0.02
N GLN A 76 -9.56 -3.99 1.07
CA GLN A 76 -9.43 -2.52 1.10
C GLN A 76 -7.97 -2.09 0.92
N ALA A 77 -7.05 -2.75 1.63
CA ALA A 77 -5.63 -2.46 1.52
C ALA A 77 -5.13 -2.74 0.10
N ARG A 78 -5.49 -3.89 -0.48
CA ARG A 78 -5.13 -4.23 -1.87
C ARG A 78 -5.69 -3.24 -2.88
N ALA A 79 -6.95 -2.85 -2.73
CA ALA A 79 -7.58 -1.85 -3.60
C ALA A 79 -6.85 -0.50 -3.53
N ALA A 80 -6.42 -0.08 -2.34
CA ALA A 80 -5.64 1.15 -2.16
C ALA A 80 -4.28 1.09 -2.86
N VAL A 81 -3.52 0.00 -2.68
CA VAL A 81 -2.22 -0.19 -3.38
C VAL A 81 -2.39 -0.13 -4.90
N LEU A 82 -3.40 -0.82 -5.43
CA LEU A 82 -3.65 -0.83 -6.87
C LEU A 82 -4.09 0.54 -7.39
N ALA A 83 -4.90 1.29 -6.63
CA ALA A 83 -5.29 2.64 -6.98
C ALA A 83 -4.09 3.60 -7.02
N VAL A 84 -3.18 3.51 -6.04
CA VAL A 84 -1.94 4.30 -6.03
C VAL A 84 -1.05 3.94 -7.20
N ARG A 85 -0.79 2.65 -7.44
CA ARG A 85 0.02 2.20 -8.59
C ARG A 85 -0.58 2.69 -9.91
N HIS A 86 -1.91 2.63 -10.05
CA HIS A 86 -2.61 3.16 -11.22
C HIS A 86 -2.42 4.68 -11.37
N ALA A 87 -2.50 5.44 -10.28
CA ALA A 87 -2.23 6.88 -10.31
C ALA A 87 -0.77 7.20 -10.69
N CYS A 88 0.20 6.42 -10.17
CA CYS A 88 1.62 6.58 -10.47
C CYS A 88 1.98 6.35 -11.94
N TRP A 89 1.19 5.58 -12.70
CA TRP A 89 1.38 5.44 -14.15
C TRP A 89 1.26 6.77 -14.91
N TYR A 90 0.52 7.73 -14.37
CA TYR A 90 0.36 9.06 -14.97
C TYR A 90 1.42 10.06 -14.49
N SER A 91 2.32 9.63 -13.60
CA SER A 91 3.44 10.46 -13.17
C SER A 91 4.57 10.40 -14.20
N PRO A 92 5.11 11.56 -14.65
CA PRO A 92 6.28 11.58 -15.54
C PRO A 92 7.57 11.09 -14.85
N ALA A 93 7.57 10.92 -13.52
CA ALA A 93 8.68 10.37 -12.75
C ALA A 93 8.40 8.92 -12.32
N ARG A 94 9.44 8.07 -12.31
CA ARG A 94 9.35 6.74 -11.69
C ARG A 94 9.08 6.92 -10.20
N THR A 95 7.92 6.45 -9.75
CA THR A 95 7.60 6.36 -8.32
C THR A 95 8.28 5.11 -7.78
N ALA A 96 9.08 5.20 -6.70
CA ALA A 96 9.71 4.02 -6.11
C ALA A 96 8.76 3.37 -5.09
N CYS A 97 9.09 2.16 -4.65
CA CYS A 97 8.29 1.42 -3.67
C CYS A 97 8.07 2.20 -2.38
N LEU A 98 9.02 3.07 -2.02
CA LEU A 98 8.94 3.97 -0.88
C LEU A 98 7.79 4.96 -1.01
N GLU A 99 7.68 5.65 -2.14
CA GLU A 99 6.61 6.63 -2.36
C GLU A 99 5.25 5.95 -2.56
N GLU A 100 5.18 4.82 -3.29
CA GLU A 100 3.93 4.07 -3.49
C GLU A 100 3.33 3.55 -2.18
N SER A 101 4.16 2.93 -1.33
CA SER A 101 3.73 2.41 -0.03
C SER A 101 3.32 3.56 0.91
N ALA A 102 4.03 4.68 0.91
CA ALA A 102 3.66 5.85 1.71
C ALA A 102 2.34 6.50 1.25
N ALA A 103 2.16 6.67 -0.07
CA ALA A 103 0.92 7.16 -0.65
C ALA A 103 -0.28 6.25 -0.31
N THR A 104 -0.06 4.93 -0.27
CA THR A 104 -1.08 3.96 0.15
C THR A 104 -1.54 4.19 1.59
N VAL A 105 -0.60 4.41 2.52
CA VAL A 105 -0.92 4.70 3.93
C VAL A 105 -1.72 5.98 4.03
N ILE A 106 -1.34 7.03 3.29
CA ILE A 106 -2.04 8.32 3.28
C ILE A 106 -3.48 8.15 2.76
N LEU A 107 -3.65 7.43 1.66
CA LEU A 107 -4.96 7.14 1.08
C LEU A 107 -5.88 6.39 2.05
N LEU A 108 -5.36 5.36 2.72
CA LEU A 108 -6.12 4.57 3.70
C LEU A 108 -6.46 5.40 4.95
N ALA A 109 -5.53 6.20 5.44
CA ALA A 109 -5.75 7.03 6.60
C ALA A 109 -6.72 8.19 6.36
N ALA A 110 -6.81 8.70 5.12
CA ALA A 110 -7.88 9.62 4.72
C ALA A 110 -9.28 8.97 4.91
N ARG A 111 -9.37 7.64 4.75
CA ARG A 111 -10.55 6.82 5.04
C ARG A 111 -10.60 6.30 6.48
N ARG A 112 -9.68 6.76 7.35
CA ARG A 112 -9.52 6.35 8.76
C ARG A 112 -9.21 4.86 8.95
N LEU A 113 -8.66 4.21 7.92
CA LEU A 113 -8.24 2.81 7.94
C LEU A 113 -6.73 2.70 8.22
N SER A 114 -6.32 1.74 9.07
CA SER A 114 -4.92 1.48 9.38
C SER A 114 -4.37 0.27 8.64
N VAL A 115 -3.10 0.38 8.28
CA VAL A 115 -2.19 -0.69 7.84
C VAL A 115 -0.86 -0.46 8.55
N THR A 116 0.02 -1.46 8.52
CA THR A 116 1.41 -1.28 8.94
C THR A 116 2.24 -0.94 7.72
N TRP A 117 2.95 0.17 7.76
CA TRP A 117 3.95 0.50 6.77
C TRP A 117 5.28 -0.10 7.18
N CYS A 118 5.94 -0.79 6.27
CA CYS A 118 7.22 -1.46 6.51
C CYS A 118 8.27 -0.94 5.52
N HIS A 119 9.48 -0.69 6.03
CA HIS A 119 10.67 -0.45 5.22
C HIS A 119 11.77 -1.40 5.69
N GLY A 120 12.24 -2.25 4.79
CA GLY A 120 13.10 -3.38 5.10
C GLY A 120 14.31 -3.49 4.21
N VAL A 121 15.24 -4.34 4.65
CA VAL A 121 16.50 -4.62 3.98
C VAL A 121 16.67 -6.12 3.79
N ALA A 122 17.19 -6.51 2.62
CA ALA A 122 17.75 -7.83 2.38
C ALA A 122 19.27 -7.67 2.25
N PRO A 123 20.11 -8.36 3.04
CA PRO A 123 21.55 -8.07 3.10
C PRO A 123 22.37 -8.64 1.93
N ASP A 124 21.86 -9.63 1.18
CA ASP A 124 22.63 -10.29 0.11
C ASP A 124 21.79 -10.58 -1.17
N PRO A 125 22.16 -9.97 -2.32
CA PRO A 125 22.78 -8.65 -2.40
C PRO A 125 21.96 -7.60 -1.63
N VAL A 126 22.61 -6.52 -1.17
CA VAL A 126 21.93 -5.46 -0.42
C VAL A 126 20.79 -4.86 -1.26
N ARG A 127 19.55 -5.04 -0.80
CA ARG A 127 18.34 -4.47 -1.41
C ARG A 127 17.50 -3.79 -0.35
N LEU A 128 16.89 -2.66 -0.72
CA LEU A 128 15.90 -1.96 0.09
C LEU A 128 14.52 -2.14 -0.53
N HIS A 129 13.50 -2.25 0.31
CA HIS A 129 12.12 -2.30 -0.13
C HIS A 129 11.19 -1.66 0.89
N ALA A 130 10.09 -1.11 0.43
CA ALA A 130 9.03 -0.57 1.26
C ALA A 130 7.68 -1.13 0.81
N TRP A 131 6.85 -1.52 1.77
CA TRP A 131 5.56 -2.13 1.51
C TRP A 131 4.57 -1.81 2.63
N VAL A 132 3.32 -2.27 2.47
CA VAL A 132 2.32 -2.23 3.53
C VAL A 132 1.85 -3.63 3.87
N GLU A 133 1.52 -3.85 5.12
CA GLU A 133 0.97 -5.09 5.66
C GLU A 133 -0.42 -4.83 6.24
N THR A 134 -1.28 -5.86 6.19
CA THR A 134 -2.48 -5.88 7.02
C THR A 134 -2.10 -6.01 8.49
N GLU A 135 -3.06 -5.82 9.40
CA GLU A 135 -2.82 -5.96 10.84
C GLU A 135 -2.24 -7.35 11.20
N ASP A 136 -2.65 -8.40 10.48
CA ASP A 136 -2.13 -9.77 10.65
C ASP A 136 -0.69 -9.97 10.14
N GLY A 137 -0.03 -8.92 9.63
CA GLY A 137 1.35 -8.96 9.13
C GLY A 137 1.50 -9.51 7.70
N ALA A 138 0.39 -9.64 6.95
CA ALA A 138 0.45 -10.13 5.58
C ALA A 138 0.81 -9.00 4.60
N PRO A 139 1.88 -9.13 3.79
CA PRO A 139 2.21 -8.15 2.75
C PRO A 139 1.09 -7.98 1.72
N VAL A 140 0.75 -6.73 1.40
CA VAL A 140 -0.40 -6.41 0.55
C VAL A 140 0.03 -6.16 -0.89
N ALA A 141 -0.47 -6.98 -1.82
CA ALA A 141 -0.18 -6.83 -3.26
C ALA A 141 1.33 -6.86 -3.60
N GLU A 142 2.09 -7.58 -2.78
CA GLU A 142 3.52 -7.77 -2.92
C GLU A 142 3.83 -9.20 -3.42
N PRO A 143 4.93 -9.39 -4.16
CA PRO A 143 5.38 -10.72 -4.55
C PRO A 143 5.87 -11.52 -3.32
N PRO A 144 5.87 -12.87 -3.38
CA PRO A 144 6.39 -13.70 -2.28
C PRO A 144 7.84 -13.39 -1.89
N SER A 145 8.64 -12.83 -2.81
CA SER A 145 10.02 -12.41 -2.54
C SER A 145 10.13 -11.30 -1.49
N THR A 146 9.05 -10.57 -1.19
CA THR A 146 9.03 -9.56 -0.12
C THR A 146 9.29 -10.17 1.26
N LEU A 147 8.98 -11.46 1.45
CA LEU A 147 9.27 -12.19 2.70
C LEU A 147 10.77 -12.38 2.96
N ALA A 148 11.63 -12.14 1.96
CA ALA A 148 13.09 -12.18 2.14
C ALA A 148 13.66 -10.89 2.75
N TYR A 149 12.84 -9.85 2.92
CA TYR A 149 13.26 -8.58 3.52
C TYR A 149 12.95 -8.59 5.02
N THR A 150 13.94 -8.20 5.82
CA THR A 150 13.74 -7.97 7.25
C THR A 150 13.27 -6.52 7.45
N PRO A 151 12.11 -6.26 8.08
CA PRO A 151 11.69 -4.91 8.42
C PRO A 151 12.74 -4.22 9.30
N ALA A 152 13.20 -3.05 8.89
CA ALA A 152 14.13 -2.20 9.65
C ALA A 152 13.39 -1.03 10.33
N LEU A 153 12.26 -0.60 9.74
CA LEU A 153 11.37 0.41 10.29
C LEU A 153 9.93 0.02 9.99
N THR A 154 9.07 0.08 11.02
CA THR A 154 7.63 -0.15 10.89
C THR A 154 6.85 1.03 11.51
N ILE A 155 5.73 1.42 10.89
CA ILE A 155 4.88 2.54 11.34
C ILE A 155 3.41 2.19 11.13
N GLY A 156 2.58 2.38 12.16
CA GLY A 156 1.12 2.12 12.09
C GLY A 156 0.74 0.72 12.56
N GLY A 157 -0.56 0.38 12.40
CA GLY A 157 -1.20 -0.92 12.66
C GLY A 157 -0.51 -1.80 13.71
N HIS A 158 -0.86 -1.64 14.99
CA HIS A 158 -0.39 -2.41 16.15
C HIS A 158 0.51 -3.62 15.86
N HIS A 159 1.82 -3.41 15.62
CA HIS A 159 2.83 -4.46 15.69
C HIS A 159 3.68 -4.26 16.94
N GLN A 160 3.12 -4.67 18.09
CA GLN A 160 3.94 -5.11 19.21
C GLN A 160 4.18 -6.62 19.06
N HIS A 161 5.28 -6.98 18.39
CA HIS A 161 5.93 -8.26 18.63
C HIS A 161 7.44 -8.06 18.62
N GLN A 162 7.95 -7.67 19.78
CA GLN A 162 9.35 -7.82 20.13
C GLN A 162 9.46 -8.99 21.10
N PRO A 163 10.00 -10.15 20.67
CA PRO A 163 10.61 -11.10 21.60
C PRO A 163 12.01 -10.64 22.01
#